data_AF-A0A813DI35-F1
#
_entry.id   AF-A0A813DI35-F1
#
_cell.length_a   1.000
_cell.length_b   1.000
_cell.length_c   1.000
_cell.angle_alpha   90.00
_cell.angle_beta   90.00
_cell.angle_gamma   90.00
#
_symmetry.space_group_name_H-M   'P 1'
#
loop_
_entity.id
_entity.type
_entity.pdbx_description
1 polymer ?
#
loop_
_entity_poly.entity_id
_entity_poly.type
_entity_poly.pdbx_seq_one_letter_code
_entity_poly.pdbx_strand_id
1 'polypeptide(L)'
;MNVQGPYGSRVNLHESQEVVLVAGGIGITPMVSALRCAVQQGLHAKQSKLRRLRLVWVARSPGAFDMFAKELSIQAAGLPFPVEISLFCSACSFFSPEDGPGAGILGPITAGRPNFQQIFAKENQGGAQLLVLACGPAAMVAECEKAAHSASADFEDWSFVL
;
A
#
# COMPACT_ATOMS: atom_id res chain seq x y z
N MET A 1 -9.47 14.27 30.89
CA MET A 1 -8.29 14.29 29.99
C MET A 1 -8.42 13.11 29.05
N ASN A 2 -8.79 13.35 27.79
CA ASN A 2 -8.97 12.29 26.80
C ASN A 2 -7.64 12.13 26.05
N VAL A 3 -6.83 11.16 26.48
CA VAL A 3 -5.56 10.85 25.81
C VAL A 3 -5.90 10.10 24.52
N GLN A 4 -6.12 10.83 23.43
CA GLN A 4 -6.03 10.26 22.09
C GLN A 4 -4.59 9.77 21.92
N GLY A 5 -4.39 8.46 21.93
CA GLY A 5 -3.10 7.86 21.63
C GLY A 5 -2.57 8.31 20.26
N PRO A 6 -1.24 8.28 20.04
CA PRO A 6 -0.51 9.15 19.10
C PRO A 6 -0.71 8.91 17.58
N TYR A 7 -1.78 8.23 17.15
CA TYR A 7 -2.00 7.81 15.75
C TYR A 7 -3.41 8.18 15.25
N GLY A 8 -3.79 9.45 15.43
CA GLY A 8 -5.16 9.97 15.38
C GLY A 8 -5.97 9.83 14.07
N SER A 9 -5.42 9.31 12.98
CA SER A 9 -6.21 8.92 11.80
C SER A 9 -6.48 7.42 11.86
N ARG A 10 -7.63 7.05 12.44
CA ARG A 10 -8.17 5.71 12.20
C ARG A 10 -8.49 5.65 10.71
N VAL A 11 -7.74 4.87 9.93
CA VAL A 11 -8.17 4.54 8.57
C VAL A 11 -9.58 3.97 8.71
N ASN A 12 -10.58 4.69 8.24
CA ASN A 12 -11.96 4.26 8.38
C ASN A 12 -12.31 3.32 7.22
N LEU A 13 -11.89 2.07 7.36
CA LEU A 13 -12.06 1.02 6.35
C LEU A 13 -13.50 0.49 6.31
N HIS A 14 -14.38 1.00 7.17
CA HIS A 14 -15.73 0.49 7.31
C HIS A 14 -16.58 0.76 6.06
N GLU A 15 -16.24 1.82 5.32
CA GLU A 15 -16.98 2.23 4.13
C GLU A 15 -16.32 1.68 2.85
N SER A 16 -14.99 1.63 2.80
CA SER A 16 -14.24 1.17 1.64
C SER A 16 -14.32 -0.34 1.43
N GLN A 17 -14.50 -0.75 0.18
CA GLN A 17 -14.45 -2.16 -0.22
C GLN A 17 -13.05 -2.57 -0.64
N GLU A 18 -12.32 -1.63 -1.24
CA GLU A 18 -11.01 -1.83 -1.82
C GLU A 18 -10.06 -0.79 -1.23
N VAL A 19 -8.87 -1.20 -0.83
CA VAL A 19 -7.89 -0.30 -0.19
C VAL A 19 -6.52 -0.48 -0.81
N VAL A 20 -5.91 0.63 -1.22
CA VAL A 20 -4.55 0.65 -1.73
C VAL A 20 -3.67 1.52 -0.84
N LEU A 21 -2.70 0.88 -0.19
CA LEU A 21 -1.66 1.53 0.59
C LEU A 21 -0.44 1.75 -0.29
N VAL A 22 0.02 3.00 -0.42
CA VAL A 22 1.19 3.37 -1.22
C VAL A 22 2.29 3.89 -0.32
N ALA A 23 3.43 3.20 -0.32
CA ALA A 23 4.61 3.53 0.47
C ALA A 23 5.79 3.92 -0.41
N GLY A 24 6.37 5.08 -0.18
CA GLY A 24 7.61 5.55 -0.82
C GLY A 24 8.75 5.67 0.19
N GLY A 25 9.81 4.88 0.04
CA GLY A 25 10.96 4.92 0.93
C GLY A 25 10.59 4.68 2.40
N ILE A 26 10.89 5.65 3.27
CA ILE A 26 10.56 5.59 4.71
C ILE A 26 9.05 5.62 5.01
N GLY A 27 8.22 6.02 4.04
CA GLY A 27 6.76 5.97 4.15
C GLY A 27 6.18 4.56 4.31
N ILE A 28 7.01 3.52 4.20
CA ILE A 28 6.59 2.14 4.51
C ILE A 28 6.19 1.94 5.97
N THR A 29 6.84 2.60 6.92
CA THR A 29 6.56 2.40 8.34
C THR A 29 5.12 2.75 8.72
N PRO A 30 4.59 3.94 8.38
CA PRO A 30 3.18 4.23 8.62
C PRO A 30 2.24 3.31 7.83
N MET A 31 2.61 2.89 6.62
CA MET A 31 1.78 1.99 5.81
C MET A 31 1.73 0.56 6.37
N VAL A 32 2.81 0.02 6.94
CA VAL A 32 2.79 -1.26 7.66
C VAL A 32 1.89 -1.18 8.89
N SER A 33 1.93 -0.05 9.61
CA SER A 33 1.03 0.19 10.74
C SER A 33 -0.43 0.28 10.30
N ALA A 34 -0.70 0.99 9.20
CA ALA A 34 -2.03 1.09 8.59
C ALA A 34 -2.53 -0.28 8.14
N LEU A 35 -1.70 -1.09 7.48
CA LEU A 35 -2.01 -2.47 7.10
C LEU A 35 -2.40 -3.30 8.33
N ARG A 36 -1.59 -3.28 9.40
CA ARG A 36 -1.89 -4.03 10.63
C ARG A 36 -3.23 -3.59 11.22
N CYS A 37 -3.47 -2.28 11.28
CA CYS A 37 -4.75 -1.74 11.75
C CYS A 37 -5.90 -2.23 10.86
N ALA A 38 -5.71 -2.22 9.54
CA ALA A 38 -6.70 -2.64 8.57
C ALA A 38 -7.05 -4.12 8.66
N VAL A 39 -6.03 -4.95 8.82
CA VAL A 39 -6.16 -6.38 9.05
C VAL A 39 -6.92 -6.66 10.35
N GLN A 40 -6.53 -6.00 11.45
CA GLN A 40 -7.22 -6.16 12.73
C GLN A 40 -8.68 -5.73 12.65
N GLN A 41 -8.96 -4.58 12.04
CA GLN A 41 -10.34 -4.11 11.84
C GLN A 41 -11.12 -5.07 10.94
N GLY A 42 -10.55 -5.55 9.85
CA GLY A 42 -11.20 -6.49 8.93
C GLY A 42 -11.51 -7.84 9.57
N LEU A 43 -10.64 -8.35 10.44
CA LEU A 43 -10.86 -9.61 11.16
C LEU A 43 -11.88 -9.47 12.31
N HIS A 44 -11.88 -8.35 13.02
CA HIS A 44 -12.73 -8.16 14.20
C HIS A 44 -14.06 -7.45 13.90
N ALA A 45 -14.19 -6.73 12.79
CA ALA A 45 -15.43 -6.04 12.44
C ALA A 45 -16.41 -7.02 11.80
N LYS A 46 -17.49 -7.31 12.51
CA LYS A 46 -18.65 -8.07 12.01
C LYS A 46 -19.28 -7.49 10.72
N GLN A 47 -18.93 -6.25 10.36
CA GLN A 47 -19.51 -5.49 9.25
C GLN A 47 -18.45 -4.87 8.32
N SER A 48 -17.19 -5.34 8.36
CA SER A 48 -16.20 -4.84 7.40
C SER A 48 -16.67 -5.10 5.96
N LYS A 49 -16.67 -4.04 5.14
CA LYS A 49 -16.91 -4.14 3.70
C LYS A 49 -15.63 -4.45 2.92
N LEU A 50 -14.47 -4.47 3.59
CA LEU A 50 -13.17 -4.71 2.97
C LEU A 50 -13.13 -6.09 2.31
N ARG A 51 -12.94 -6.09 0.99
CA ARG A 51 -12.90 -7.27 0.14
C ARG A 51 -11.54 -7.54 -0.45
N ARG A 52 -10.66 -6.54 -0.50
CA ARG A 52 -9.28 -6.68 -0.94
C ARG A 52 -8.45 -5.48 -0.48
N LEU A 53 -7.17 -5.75 -0.26
CA LEU A 53 -6.18 -4.75 0.11
C LEU A 53 -4.92 -4.95 -0.74
N ARG A 54 -4.38 -3.87 -1.30
CA ARG A 54 -3.07 -3.89 -1.97
C ARG A 54 -2.09 -2.95 -1.28
N LEU A 55 -0.87 -3.42 -1.07
CA LEU A 55 0.27 -2.59 -0.67
C LEU A 55 1.20 -2.42 -1.88
N VAL A 56 1.43 -1.17 -2.28
CA VAL A 56 2.42 -0.79 -3.30
C VAL A 56 3.60 -0.17 -2.58
N TRP A 57 4.75 -0.86 -2.56
CA TRP A 57 5.97 -0.35 -1.94
C TRP A 57 7.01 0.01 -2.99
N VAL A 58 7.30 1.31 -3.06
CA VAL A 58 8.33 1.89 -3.93
C VAL A 58 9.57 2.21 -3.10
N ALA A 59 10.71 1.63 -3.48
CA ALA A 59 12.01 1.89 -2.87
C ALA A 59 13.06 2.20 -3.93
N ARG A 60 14.24 2.69 -3.52
CA ARG A 60 15.37 2.93 -4.44
C ARG A 60 16.30 1.72 -4.56
N SER A 61 16.33 0.83 -3.56
CA SER A 61 17.17 -0.37 -3.57
C SER A 61 16.35 -1.62 -3.25
N PRO A 62 16.68 -2.78 -3.86
CA PRO A 62 15.98 -4.04 -3.57
C PRO A 62 16.05 -4.46 -2.09
N GLY A 63 17.21 -4.29 -1.44
CA GLY A 63 17.40 -4.67 -0.04
C GLY A 63 16.53 -3.88 0.96
N ALA A 64 15.90 -2.78 0.54
CA ALA A 64 14.93 -2.09 1.38
C ALA A 64 13.71 -2.97 1.69
N PHE A 65 13.32 -3.86 0.77
CA PHE A 65 12.14 -4.70 0.89
C PHE A 65 12.27 -5.80 1.96
N ASP A 66 13.49 -6.12 2.38
CA ASP A 66 13.74 -7.12 3.42
C ASP A 66 13.36 -6.62 4.82
N MET A 67 13.34 -5.30 5.03
CA MET A 67 13.12 -4.68 6.35
C MET A 67 11.81 -5.11 7.03
N PHE A 68 10.73 -5.25 6.25
CA PHE A 68 9.41 -5.64 6.74
C PHE A 68 8.90 -6.94 6.12
N ALA A 69 9.74 -7.66 5.38
CA ALA A 69 9.35 -8.83 4.61
C ALA A 69 8.63 -9.90 5.45
N LYS A 70 9.20 -10.25 6.61
CA LYS A 70 8.61 -11.27 7.48
C LYS A 70 7.29 -10.82 8.10
N GLU A 71 7.20 -9.56 8.51
CA GLU A 71 5.97 -9.02 9.10
C GLU A 71 4.86 -8.98 8.04
N LEU A 72 5.16 -8.42 6.87
CA LEU A 72 4.20 -8.27 5.77
C LEU A 72 3.73 -9.63 5.23
N SER A 73 4.59 -10.65 5.18
CA SER A 73 4.18 -11.99 4.75
C SER A 73 3.21 -12.65 5.73
N ILE A 74 3.42 -12.45 7.05
CA ILE A 74 2.51 -12.95 8.08
C ILE A 74 1.18 -12.20 8.02
N GLN A 75 1.20 -10.86 7.89
CA GLN A 75 -0.02 -10.05 7.81
C GLN A 75 -0.84 -10.35 6.57
N ALA A 76 -0.20 -10.68 5.44
CA ALA A 76 -0.90 -11.06 4.21
C ALA A 76 -1.48 -12.49 4.26
N ALA A 77 -1.02 -13.33 5.18
CA ALA A 77 -1.46 -14.72 5.30
C ALA A 77 -2.70 -14.85 6.21
N GLY A 78 -3.60 -15.78 5.87
CA GLY A 78 -4.69 -16.20 6.76
C GLY A 78 -5.86 -15.22 6.89
N LEU A 79 -6.01 -14.29 5.94
CA LEU A 79 -7.09 -13.32 5.92
C LEU A 79 -8.29 -13.79 5.08
N PRO A 80 -9.52 -13.35 5.43
CA PRO A 80 -10.73 -13.69 4.67
C PRO A 80 -10.82 -12.95 3.32
N PHE A 81 -9.89 -12.02 3.05
CA PHE A 81 -9.77 -11.28 1.81
C PHE A 81 -8.32 -11.30 1.32
N PRO A 82 -8.07 -11.21 0.00
CA PRO A 82 -6.72 -11.16 -0.55
C PRO A 82 -5.98 -9.88 -0.14
N VAL A 83 -4.73 -10.06 0.29
CA VAL A 83 -3.75 -8.99 0.46
C VAL A 83 -2.65 -9.16 -0.57
N GLU A 84 -2.51 -8.21 -1.48
CA GLU A 84 -1.49 -8.23 -2.54
C GLU A 84 -0.39 -7.23 -2.24
N ILE A 85 0.87 -7.63 -2.43
CA ILE A 85 2.03 -6.76 -2.22
C ILE A 85 2.76 -6.62 -3.55
N SER A 86 2.94 -5.38 -4.01
CA SER A 86 3.67 -5.06 -5.24
C SER A 86 4.91 -4.23 -4.91
N LEU A 87 6.08 -4.72 -5.32
CA LEU A 87 7.37 -4.09 -5.02
C LEU A 87 7.93 -3.40 -6.27
N PHE A 88 8.37 -2.14 -6.13
CA PHE A 88 8.93 -1.36 -7.23
C PHE A 88 10.29 -0.74 -6.85
N CYS A 89 11.37 -1.16 -7.53
CA CYS A 89 12.69 -0.56 -7.39
C CYS A 89 12.88 0.60 -8.38
N SER A 90 12.63 1.82 -7.92
CA SER A 90 12.65 3.05 -8.73
C SER A 90 14.02 3.45 -9.30
N ALA A 91 15.12 2.97 -8.72
CA ALA A 91 16.47 3.21 -9.24
C ALA A 91 17.05 2.02 -10.02
N CYS A 92 16.34 0.90 -10.08
CA CYS A 92 16.70 -0.25 -10.91
C CYS A 92 16.14 -0.02 -12.32
N SER A 93 16.98 -0.14 -13.34
CA SER A 93 16.54 -0.06 -14.74
C SER A 93 16.33 -1.43 -15.37
N PHE A 94 17.01 -2.45 -14.85
CA PHE A 94 16.89 -3.84 -15.29
C PHE A 94 17.32 -4.76 -14.14
N PHE A 95 16.71 -5.93 -14.04
CA PHE A 95 17.25 -7.04 -13.25
C PHE A 95 17.96 -7.95 -14.23
N SER A 96 19.26 -8.19 -14.04
CA SER A 96 20.01 -9.05 -14.94
C SER A 96 19.38 -10.44 -14.96
N PRO A 97 19.38 -11.15 -16.10
CA PRO A 97 18.78 -12.49 -16.18
C PRO A 97 19.46 -13.48 -15.23
N GLU A 98 20.74 -13.24 -14.92
CA GLU A 98 21.56 -14.01 -13.96
C GLU A 98 21.14 -13.82 -12.50
N ASP A 99 20.57 -12.66 -12.15
CA ASP A 99 20.01 -12.36 -10.82
C ASP A 99 18.56 -12.87 -10.66
N GLY A 100 17.98 -13.42 -11.74
CA GLY A 100 16.55 -13.71 -11.84
C GLY A 100 15.70 -12.43 -11.85
N PRO A 101 14.36 -12.54 -11.95
CA PRO A 101 13.51 -11.42 -11.55
C PRO A 101 13.89 -11.10 -10.11
N GLY A 102 14.30 -9.87 -9.79
CA GLY A 102 14.72 -9.52 -8.44
C GLY A 102 13.68 -9.99 -7.44
N ALA A 103 13.91 -11.12 -6.78
CA ALA A 103 12.88 -11.82 -6.03
C ALA A 103 13.10 -11.50 -4.57
N GLY A 104 12.26 -10.64 -4.02
CA GLY A 104 12.20 -10.42 -2.58
C GLY A 104 11.44 -11.54 -1.90
N ILE A 105 11.57 -11.63 -0.59
CA ILE A 105 10.79 -12.56 0.26
C ILE A 105 9.28 -12.36 0.07
N LEU A 106 8.83 -11.16 -0.29
CA LEU A 106 7.43 -10.80 -0.50
C LEU A 106 6.93 -11.05 -1.93
N GLY A 107 7.80 -11.48 -2.85
CA GLY A 107 7.48 -11.68 -4.26
C GLY A 107 8.40 -10.92 -5.22
N PRO A 108 8.04 -10.88 -6.51
CA PRO A 108 8.87 -10.26 -7.53
C PRO A 108 8.96 -8.74 -7.34
N ILE A 109 10.16 -8.20 -7.55
CA ILE A 109 10.45 -6.77 -7.57
C ILE A 109 10.42 -6.31 -9.02
N THR A 110 9.61 -5.29 -9.30
CA THR A 110 9.52 -4.67 -10.61
C THR A 110 10.51 -3.50 -10.69
N ALA A 111 11.28 -3.42 -11.77
CA ALA A 111 12.20 -2.30 -12.00
C ALA A 111 11.43 -1.05 -12.44
N GLY A 112 11.84 0.12 -11.96
CA GLY A 112 11.22 1.39 -12.29
C GLY A 112 10.10 1.83 -11.33
N ARG A 113 9.25 2.73 -11.82
CA ARG A 113 8.16 3.35 -11.05
C ARG A 113 6.82 2.66 -11.36
N PRO A 114 5.91 2.55 -10.38
CA PRO A 114 4.57 2.03 -10.62
C PRO A 114 3.77 2.97 -11.53
N ASN A 115 2.89 2.40 -12.35
CA ASN A 115 1.87 3.17 -13.05
C ASN A 115 0.61 3.22 -12.18
N PHE A 116 0.48 4.28 -11.37
CA PHE A 116 -0.64 4.41 -10.42
C PHE A 116 -2.00 4.47 -11.12
N GLN A 117 -2.08 5.08 -12.31
CA GLN A 117 -3.32 5.13 -13.09
C GLN A 117 -3.83 3.73 -13.42
N GLN A 118 -2.95 2.85 -13.91
CA GLN A 118 -3.30 1.47 -14.22
C GLN A 118 -3.64 0.67 -12.96
N ILE A 119 -2.87 0.84 -11.88
CA ILE A 119 -3.10 0.14 -10.62
C ILE A 119 -4.47 0.51 -10.06
N PHE A 120 -4.78 1.80 -9.91
CA PHE A 120 -6.03 2.24 -9.29
C PHE A 120 -7.24 2.00 -10.19
N ALA A 121 -7.11 2.17 -11.51
CA ALA A 121 -8.17 1.82 -12.44
C ALA A 121 -8.49 0.31 -12.38
N LYS A 122 -7.49 -0.54 -12.14
CA LYS A 122 -7.68 -1.99 -11.95
C LYS A 122 -8.37 -2.31 -10.63
N GLU A 123 -7.95 -1.68 -9.53
CA GLU A 123 -8.56 -1.92 -8.22
C GLU A 123 -9.98 -1.37 -8.11
N ASN A 124 -10.30 -0.30 -8.85
CA ASN A 124 -11.67 0.23 -8.92
C ASN A 124 -12.52 -0.39 -10.05
N GLN A 125 -12.11 -1.53 -10.62
CA GLN A 125 -12.93 -2.23 -11.62
C GLN A 125 -14.24 -2.71 -10.99
N GLY A 126 -15.35 -2.09 -11.38
CA GLY A 126 -16.68 -2.38 -10.85
C GLY A 126 -17.28 -1.28 -9.98
N GLY A 127 -16.60 -0.14 -9.82
CA GLY A 127 -17.11 1.00 -9.04
C GLY A 127 -17.17 0.72 -7.54
N ALA A 128 -16.27 -0.12 -7.06
CA ALA A 128 -16.10 -0.37 -5.64
C ALA A 128 -15.64 0.92 -4.95
N GLN A 129 -16.01 1.13 -3.68
CA GLN A 129 -15.51 2.29 -2.93
C GLN A 129 -14.01 2.06 -2.63
N LEU A 130 -13.14 2.55 -3.51
CA LEU A 130 -11.68 2.45 -3.43
C LEU A 130 -11.12 3.63 -2.62
N LEU A 131 -10.37 3.30 -1.56
CA LEU A 131 -9.58 4.26 -0.79
C LEU A 131 -8.09 4.06 -1.07
N VAL A 132 -7.40 5.14 -1.45
CA VAL A 132 -5.96 5.19 -1.65
C VAL A 132 -5.32 6.00 -0.52
N LEU A 133 -4.38 5.40 0.19
CA LEU A 133 -3.58 6.06 1.23
C LEU A 133 -2.14 6.12 0.77
N ALA A 134 -1.53 7.29 0.72
CA ALA A 134 -0.16 7.45 0.23
C ALA A 134 0.74 8.14 1.25
N CYS A 135 1.95 7.62 1.45
CA CYS A 135 3.00 8.28 2.22
C CYS A 135 4.35 8.11 1.52
N GLY A 136 5.01 9.22 1.18
CA GLY A 136 6.32 9.18 0.54
C GLY A 136 6.74 10.51 -0.08
N PRO A 137 7.67 10.51 -1.06
CA PRO A 137 8.14 11.73 -1.71
C PRO A 137 6.98 12.51 -2.34
N ALA A 138 6.97 13.84 -2.18
CA ALA A 138 5.87 14.71 -2.65
C ALA A 138 5.47 14.49 -4.12
N ALA A 139 6.46 14.28 -5.01
CA ALA A 139 6.17 14.01 -6.42
C ALA A 139 5.38 12.70 -6.64
N MET A 140 5.67 11.67 -5.84
CA MET A 140 4.96 10.39 -5.91
C MET A 140 3.54 10.52 -5.36
N VAL A 141 3.38 11.22 -4.23
CA VAL A 141 2.08 11.46 -3.60
C VAL A 141 1.16 12.26 -4.52
N ALA A 142 1.66 13.33 -5.14
CA ALA A 142 0.91 14.11 -6.12
C ALA A 142 0.53 13.29 -7.38
N GLU A 143 1.35 12.30 -7.76
CA GLU A 143 1.01 11.38 -8.84
C GLU A 143 -0.10 10.41 -8.43
N CYS A 144 -0.04 9.88 -7.19
CA CYS A 144 -1.12 9.06 -6.64
C CYS A 144 -2.43 9.84 -6.55
N GLU A 145 -2.41 11.08 -6.06
CA GLU A 145 -3.61 11.91 -5.95
C GLU A 145 -4.28 12.10 -7.31
N LYS A 146 -3.50 12.48 -8.34
CA LYS A 146 -4.02 12.64 -9.71
C LYS A 146 -4.59 11.34 -10.28
N ALA A 147 -3.90 10.22 -10.03
CA ALA A 147 -4.34 8.90 -10.49
C ALA A 147 -5.62 8.45 -9.76
N ALA A 148 -5.75 8.72 -8.46
CA ALA A 148 -6.92 8.38 -7.67
C ALA A 148 -8.15 9.16 -8.14
N HIS A 149 -8.00 10.47 -8.35
CA HIS A 149 -9.06 11.30 -8.95
C HIS A 149 -9.50 10.79 -10.33
N SER A 150 -8.54 10.39 -11.17
CA SER A 150 -8.83 9.84 -12.50
C SER A 150 -9.57 8.50 -12.43
N ALA A 151 -9.39 7.75 -11.35
CA ALA A 151 -10.04 6.47 -11.09
C ALA A 151 -11.32 6.62 -10.25
N SER A 152 -11.78 7.84 -9.92
CA SER A 152 -12.89 8.08 -9.00
C SER A 152 -12.73 7.39 -7.65
N ALA A 153 -11.52 7.39 -7.12
CA ALA A 153 -11.17 6.82 -5.81
C ALA A 153 -10.99 7.93 -4.77
N ASP A 154 -11.31 7.60 -3.52
CA ASP A 154 -10.99 8.46 -2.37
C ASP A 154 -9.47 8.44 -2.14
N PHE A 155 -8.90 9.58 -1.77
CA PHE A 155 -7.46 9.74 -1.58
C PHE A 155 -7.13 10.42 -0.25
N GLU A 156 -6.17 9.87 0.48
CA GLU A 156 -5.63 10.45 1.70
C GLU A 156 -4.10 10.52 1.65
N ASP A 157 -3.57 11.74 1.84
CA ASP A 157 -2.13 11.95 2.04
C ASP A 157 -1.76 11.74 3.52
N TRP A 158 -0.86 10.81 3.76
CA TRP A 158 -0.32 10.43 5.06
C TRP A 158 1.15 10.85 5.23
N SER A 159 1.65 11.67 4.31
CA SER A 159 2.96 12.29 4.42
C SER A 159 2.88 13.34 5.53
N PHE A 160 3.42 13.02 6.70
CA PHE A 160 3.52 13.99 7.79
C PHE A 160 4.29 15.22 7.30
N VAL A 161 3.59 16.34 7.15
CA VAL A 161 4.22 17.64 6.94
C VAL A 161 4.84 18.02 8.29
N LEU A 162 6.14 17.80 8.42
CA LEU A 162 6.93 18.42 9.49
C LEU A 162 7.05 19.93 9.23
#